data_AF-A0A2R3J5D5-F1
#
_entry.id   AF-A0A2R3J5D5-F1
#
_cell.length_a   1.000
_cell.length_b   1.000
_cell.length_c   1.000
_cell.angle_alpha   90.00
_cell.angle_beta   90.00
_cell.angle_gamma   90.00
#
_symmetry.space_group_name_H-M   'P 1'
#
loop_
_entity.id
_entity.type
_entity.pdbx_description
1 polymer ?
#
loop_
_entity_poly.entity_id
_entity_poly.type
_entity_poly.pdbx_seq_one_letter_code
_entity_poly.pdbx_strand_id
1 'polypeptide(L)'
;MIDRSQVEQNRYLDYCLKHKVEISIILISGTHFIGFVLQHDRKGLLLGGKREDKPVRFISKGYIALVRPNKDQDLELFLEYRGMGTFLQRKRQKQALKKLEKKNAGKPLPPSGPARKKLTLRPAVD
;
A
#
# COMPACT_ATOMS: atom_id res chain seq x y z
N MET A 1 -10.78 8.88 15.85
CA MET A 1 -9.54 8.24 15.33
C MET A 1 -9.90 7.57 14.01
N ILE A 2 -9.44 8.09 12.88
CA ILE A 2 -9.73 7.50 11.56
C ILE A 2 -8.86 6.26 11.41
N ASP A 3 -9.49 5.11 11.24
CA ASP A 3 -8.80 3.83 11.05
C ASP A 3 -8.09 3.84 9.69
N ARG A 4 -6.76 4.00 9.71
CA ARG A 4 -5.94 4.09 8.48
C ARG A 4 -6.13 2.89 7.56
N SER A 5 -6.51 1.74 8.12
CA SER A 5 -6.79 0.52 7.34
C SER A 5 -8.02 0.67 6.44
N GLN A 6 -9.05 1.40 6.89
CA GLN A 6 -10.26 1.65 6.10
C GLN A 6 -10.02 2.67 4.98
N VAL A 7 -9.13 3.65 5.19
CA VAL A 7 -8.78 4.66 4.17
C VAL A 7 -8.17 3.99 2.95
N GLU A 8 -7.15 3.16 3.14
CA GLU A 8 -6.47 2.48 2.02
C GLU A 8 -7.33 1.40 1.37
N GLN A 9 -8.16 0.72 2.17
CA GLN A 9 -9.15 -0.22 1.65
C GLN A 9 -10.15 0.48 0.71
N ASN A 10 -10.71 1.60 1.14
CA ASN A 10 -11.66 2.37 0.33
C ASN A 10 -10.97 2.94 -0.91
N ARG A 11 -9.77 3.54 -0.75
CA ARG A 11 -8.96 4.05 -1.88
C ARG A 11 -8.74 2.99 -2.94
N TYR A 12 -8.43 1.75 -2.55
CA TYR A 12 -8.26 0.63 -3.47
C TYR A 12 -9.56 0.24 -4.20
N LEU A 13 -10.66 0.09 -3.46
CA LEU A 13 -11.94 -0.32 -4.06
C LEU A 13 -12.56 0.78 -4.92
N ASP A 14 -12.41 2.05 -4.54
CA ASP A 14 -12.82 3.22 -5.30
C ASP A 14 -12.05 3.30 -6.63
N TYR A 15 -10.74 3.03 -6.61
CA TYR A 15 -9.95 2.95 -7.82
C TYR A 15 -10.44 1.82 -8.73
N CYS A 16 -10.65 0.62 -8.18
CA CYS A 16 -11.14 -0.52 -8.96
C CYS A 16 -12.52 -0.25 -9.58
N LEU A 17 -13.41 0.43 -8.84
CA LEU A 17 -14.74 0.85 -9.29
C LEU A 17 -14.64 1.86 -10.45
N LYS A 18 -13.82 2.90 -10.29
CA LYS A 18 -13.67 4.00 -11.26
C LYS A 18 -13.00 3.54 -12.56
N HIS A 19 -11.96 2.72 -12.45
CA HIS A 19 -11.14 2.29 -13.59
C HIS A 19 -11.58 0.94 -14.18
N LYS A 20 -12.67 0.35 -13.65
CA LYS A 20 -13.16 -0.97 -14.05
C LYS A 20 -12.03 -2.01 -14.08
N VAL A 21 -11.29 -2.08 -12.99
CA VAL A 21 -10.24 -3.09 -12.80
C VAL A 21 -10.91 -4.44 -12.51
N GLU A 22 -10.55 -5.47 -13.28
CA GLU A 22 -10.98 -6.83 -12.99
C GLU A 22 -10.19 -7.35 -11.77
N ILE A 23 -10.91 -7.68 -10.71
CA ILE A 23 -10.32 -8.14 -9.45
C ILE A 23 -10.64 -9.61 -9.21
N SER A 24 -9.71 -10.29 -8.55
CA SER A 24 -9.92 -11.60 -7.95
C SER A 24 -10.11 -11.45 -6.45
N ILE A 25 -11.20 -12.01 -5.94
CA ILE A 25 -11.54 -12.04 -4.51
C ILE A 25 -11.43 -13.48 -4.04
N ILE A 26 -10.63 -13.69 -2.99
CA ILE A 26 -10.42 -14.98 -2.35
C ILE A 26 -11.05 -14.91 -0.97
N LEU A 27 -12.02 -15.79 -0.71
CA LEU A 27 -12.66 -15.89 0.60
C LEU A 27 -11.81 -16.74 1.56
N ILE A 28 -12.08 -16.60 2.86
CA ILE A 28 -11.45 -17.41 3.92
C ILE A 28 -11.75 -18.91 3.70
N SER A 29 -12.89 -19.25 3.12
CA SER A 29 -13.25 -20.62 2.73
C SER A 29 -12.41 -21.20 1.58
N GLY A 30 -11.58 -20.37 0.92
CA GLY A 30 -10.88 -20.75 -0.31
C GLY A 30 -11.75 -20.62 -1.57
N THR A 31 -12.95 -20.05 -1.50
CA THR A 31 -13.75 -19.77 -2.71
C THR A 31 -13.19 -18.58 -3.46
N HIS A 32 -13.11 -18.68 -4.79
CA HIS A 32 -12.58 -17.62 -5.67
C HIS A 32 -13.68 -17.00 -6.52
N PHE A 33 -13.72 -15.66 -6.55
CA PHE A 33 -14.54 -14.89 -7.47
C PHE A 33 -13.66 -13.98 -8.33
N ILE A 34 -14.09 -13.74 -9.57
CA ILE A 34 -13.44 -12.81 -10.49
C ILE A 34 -14.53 -11.92 -11.08
N GLY A 35 -14.29 -10.60 -11.09
CA GLY A 35 -15.24 -9.64 -11.63
C GLY A 35 -14.84 -8.19 -11.39
N PHE A 36 -15.81 -7.29 -11.54
CA PHE A 36 -15.64 -5.85 -11.38
C PHE A 36 -16.39 -5.34 -10.16
N VAL A 37 -15.80 -4.40 -9.43
CA VAL A 37 -16.50 -3.70 -8.35
C VAL A 37 -17.60 -2.83 -8.98
N LEU A 38 -18.84 -3.04 -8.55
CA LEU A 38 -19.99 -2.20 -8.94
C LEU A 38 -20.34 -1.19 -7.86
N GLN A 39 -20.22 -1.59 -6.60
CA GLN A 39 -20.43 -0.75 -5.43
C GLN A 39 -19.71 -1.38 -4.24
N HIS A 40 -19.33 -0.58 -3.25
CA HIS A 40 -18.87 -1.08 -1.98
C HIS A 40 -19.22 -0.11 -0.86
N ASP A 41 -19.31 -0.63 0.35
CA ASP A 41 -19.55 0.14 1.56
C ASP A 41 -18.62 -0.35 2.68
N ARG A 42 -18.89 0.00 3.94
CA ARG A 42 -18.07 -0.44 5.07
C ARG A 42 -18.02 -1.97 5.26
N LYS A 43 -19.06 -2.70 4.87
CA LYS A 43 -19.27 -4.11 5.25
C LYS A 43 -19.26 -5.07 4.07
N GLY A 44 -19.58 -4.62 2.88
CA GLY A 44 -19.70 -5.46 1.70
C GLY A 44 -19.26 -4.76 0.42
N LEU A 45 -19.25 -5.56 -0.65
CA LEU A 45 -19.08 -5.09 -2.00
C LEU A 45 -19.98 -5.88 -2.95
N LEU A 46 -20.43 -5.21 -4.01
CA LEU A 46 -21.14 -5.79 -5.13
C LEU A 46 -20.15 -6.10 -6.24
N LEU A 47 -20.07 -7.37 -6.62
CA LEU A 47 -19.20 -7.87 -7.67
C LEU A 47 -20.04 -8.19 -8.91
N GLY A 48 -19.78 -7.48 -10.00
CA GLY A 48 -20.36 -7.76 -11.32
C GLY A 48 -19.49 -8.73 -12.11
N GLY A 49 -20.11 -9.50 -13.00
CA GLY A 49 -19.38 -10.33 -13.96
C GLY A 49 -18.87 -9.54 -15.16
N LYS A 50 -18.01 -10.17 -15.95
CA LYS A 50 -17.55 -9.61 -17.25
C LYS A 50 -18.63 -9.59 -18.33
N ARG A 51 -19.61 -10.47 -18.22
CA ARG A 51 -20.80 -10.51 -19.09
C ARG A 51 -21.95 -9.84 -18.35
N GLU A 52 -22.79 -9.10 -19.06
CA GLU A 52 -23.95 -8.42 -18.49
C GLU A 52 -24.95 -9.41 -17.88
N ASP A 53 -25.06 -10.61 -18.44
CA ASP A 53 -25.95 -11.67 -17.94
C ASP A 53 -25.48 -12.33 -16.63
N LYS A 54 -24.24 -12.07 -16.19
CA LYS A 54 -23.76 -12.68 -14.94
C LYS A 54 -24.43 -11.97 -13.76
N PRO A 55 -25.07 -12.72 -12.84
CA PRO A 55 -25.74 -12.13 -11.70
C PRO A 55 -24.74 -11.40 -10.81
N VAL A 56 -25.15 -10.23 -10.33
CA VAL A 56 -24.40 -9.44 -9.35
C VAL A 56 -24.34 -10.21 -8.03
N ARG A 57 -23.15 -10.30 -7.45
CA ARG A 57 -22.93 -10.99 -6.17
C ARG A 57 -22.62 -10.00 -5.08
N PHE A 58 -23.37 -10.07 -3.99
CA PHE A 58 -22.98 -9.43 -2.74
C PHE A 58 -21.94 -10.29 -2.02
N ILE A 59 -20.82 -9.67 -1.64
CA ILE A 59 -19.75 -10.31 -0.88
C ILE A 59 -19.51 -9.49 0.39
N SER A 60 -19.71 -10.11 1.55
CA SER A 60 -19.38 -9.49 2.84
C SER A 60 -17.86 -9.49 3.05
N LYS A 61 -17.30 -8.31 3.33
CA LYS A 61 -15.86 -8.07 3.54
C LYS A 61 -15.30 -8.86 4.71
N GLY A 62 -16.13 -9.24 5.69
CA GLY A 62 -15.72 -10.06 6.83
C GLY A 62 -15.28 -11.49 6.45
N TYR A 63 -15.68 -11.98 5.27
CA TYR A 63 -15.30 -13.30 4.78
C TYR A 63 -14.20 -13.26 3.71
N ILE A 64 -13.70 -12.07 3.37
CA ILE A 64 -12.67 -11.90 2.35
C ILE A 64 -11.30 -12.08 3.01
N ALA A 65 -10.51 -13.01 2.48
CA ALA A 65 -9.11 -13.18 2.87
C ALA A 65 -8.19 -12.25 2.06
N LEU A 66 -8.42 -12.14 0.74
CA LEU A 66 -7.59 -11.33 -0.15
C LEU A 66 -8.41 -10.75 -1.31
N VAL A 67 -8.08 -9.51 -1.69
CA VAL A 67 -8.49 -8.90 -2.96
C VAL A 67 -7.23 -8.52 -3.73
N ARG A 68 -7.16 -8.89 -5.00
CA ARG A 68 -6.04 -8.54 -5.89
C ARG A 68 -6.54 -8.23 -7.30
N PRO A 69 -5.79 -7.46 -8.11
CA PRO A 69 -6.02 -7.41 -9.55
C PRO A 69 -5.94 -8.82 -10.16
N ASN A 70 -6.82 -9.13 -11.12
CA ASN A 70 -6.83 -10.44 -11.77
C ASN A 70 -5.66 -10.63 -12.74
N LYS A 71 -5.21 -9.53 -13.37
CA LYS A 71 -4.01 -9.49 -14.19
C LYS A 71 -2.86 -8.89 -13.40
N ASP A 72 -1.63 -9.20 -13.79
CA ASP A 72 -0.42 -8.52 -13.33
C ASP A 72 -0.37 -7.09 -13.92
N GLN A 73 -1.30 -6.26 -13.46
CA GLN A 73 -1.37 -4.84 -13.76
C GLN A 73 -0.92 -4.07 -12.54
N ASP A 74 0.13 -3.30 -12.73
CA ASP A 74 0.54 -2.30 -11.75
C ASP A 74 -0.57 -1.25 -11.64
N LEU A 75 -1.16 -1.14 -10.45
CA LEU A 75 -2.11 -0.08 -10.17
C LEU A 75 -1.33 1.19 -9.83
N GLU A 76 -1.59 2.28 -10.56
CA GLU A 76 -1.04 3.61 -10.28
C GLU A 76 -1.68 4.26 -9.04
N LEU A 77 -2.00 3.47 -8.01
CA LEU A 77 -2.72 3.91 -6.82
C LEU A 77 -1.77 4.35 -5.68
N PHE A 78 -0.58 3.75 -5.64
CA PHE A 78 0.33 3.85 -4.49
C PHE A 78 1.67 4.51 -4.85
N LEU A 79 1.68 5.38 -5.88
CA LEU A 79 2.89 6.11 -6.30
C LEU A 79 3.55 6.85 -5.12
N GLU A 80 2.74 7.45 -4.25
CA GLU A 80 3.18 8.17 -3.04
C GLU A 80 3.95 7.29 -2.04
N TYR A 81 3.69 5.97 -2.05
CA TYR A 81 4.34 5.01 -1.17
C TYR A 81 5.58 4.36 -1.79
N ARG A 82 5.85 4.60 -3.07
CA ARG A 82 6.99 4.01 -3.79
C ARG A 82 8.30 4.49 -3.14
N GLY A 83 9.14 3.54 -2.73
CA GLY A 83 10.43 3.83 -2.10
C GLY A 83 10.37 4.17 -0.59
N MET A 84 9.19 4.23 0.04
CA MET A 84 9.07 4.48 1.49
C MET A 84 9.48 3.27 2.36
N GLY A 85 9.72 2.11 1.74
CA GLY A 85 9.96 0.84 2.43
C GLY A 85 8.75 0.34 3.23
N THR A 86 8.90 -0.77 3.94
CA THR A 86 7.84 -1.27 4.84
C THR A 86 7.87 -0.52 6.18
N PHE A 87 6.75 -0.54 6.92
CA PHE A 87 6.71 -0.01 8.28
C PHE A 87 7.81 -0.63 9.17
N LEU A 88 8.04 -1.93 9.03
CA LEU A 88 9.08 -2.65 9.77
C LEU A 88 10.49 -2.15 9.42
N GLN A 89 10.78 -1.91 8.14
CA GLN A 89 12.04 -1.31 7.71
C GLN A 89 12.21 0.09 8.31
N ARG A 90 11.18 0.95 8.22
CA ARG A 90 11.20 2.30 8.83
C ARG A 90 11.40 2.25 10.35
N LYS A 91 10.75 1.31 11.04
CA LYS A 91 10.88 1.12 12.49
C LYS A 91 12.30 0.70 12.87
N ARG A 92 12.91 -0.24 12.13
CA ARG A 92 14.30 -0.67 12.34
C ARG A 92 15.28 0.49 12.12
N GLN A 93 15.12 1.27 11.06
CA GLN A 93 15.94 2.46 10.80
C GLN A 93 15.82 3.49 11.93
N LYS A 94 14.60 3.79 12.40
CA LYS A 94 14.40 4.70 13.56
C LYS A 94 15.07 4.19 14.82
N GLN A 95 15.02 2.88 15.08
CA GLN A 95 15.71 2.30 16.25
C GLN A 95 17.23 2.36 16.10
N ALA A 96 17.77 2.12 14.90
CA ALA A 96 19.20 2.24 14.63
C ALA A 96 19.68 3.69 14.83
N LEU A 97 18.94 4.67 14.32
CA LEU A 97 19.21 6.10 14.52
C LEU A 97 19.23 6.47 16.01
N LYS A 98 18.22 6.06 16.78
CA LYS A 98 18.19 6.29 18.24
C LYS A 98 19.39 5.68 18.97
N LYS A 99 19.86 4.50 18.54
CA LYS A 99 21.05 3.86 19.12
C LYS A 99 22.33 4.63 18.78
N LEU A 100 22.43 5.19 17.57
CA LEU A 100 23.56 6.03 17.15
C LEU A 100 23.56 7.37 17.88
N GLU A 101 22.41 8.01 18.05
CA GLU A 101 22.26 9.25 18.84
C GLU A 101 22.69 9.03 20.29
N LYS A 102 22.26 7.94 20.93
CA LYS A 102 22.70 7.59 22.29
C LYS A 102 24.21 7.30 22.38
N LYS A 103 24.82 6.71 21.35
CA LYS A 103 26.28 6.49 21.30
C LYS A 103 27.06 7.79 21.10
N ASN A 104 26.48 8.76 20.39
CA ASN A 104 27.10 10.06 20.12
C ASN A 104 26.88 11.08 21.26
N ALA A 105 25.83 10.91 22.08
CA ALA A 105 25.54 11.77 23.23
C ALA A 105 26.60 11.67 24.37
N GLY A 106 27.56 10.75 24.27
CA GLY A 106 28.68 10.61 25.21
C GLY A 106 30.05 11.00 24.64
N LYS A 107 30.13 11.57 23.44
CA LYS A 107 31.38 12.07 22.86
C LYS A 107 31.36 13.61 22.80
N PRO A 108 32.38 14.32 23.30
CA PRO A 108 32.46 15.77 23.14
C PRO A 108 32.48 16.12 21.65
N LEU A 109 31.77 17.19 21.25
CA LEU A 109 31.82 17.67 19.87
C LEU A 109 33.27 17.97 19.50
N PRO A 110 33.79 17.46 18.36
CA PRO A 110 35.07 17.93 17.86
C PRO A 110 34.95 19.43 17.48
N PRO A 111 35.98 20.24 17.72
CA PRO A 111 35.95 21.67 17.39
C PRO A 111 35.70 21.86 15.89
N SER A 112 34.94 22.91 15.56
CA SER A 112 34.46 23.23 14.20
C SER A 112 35.60 23.26 13.17
N GLY A 113 35.74 22.19 12.40
CA GLY A 113 36.50 22.15 11.15
C GLY A 113 35.63 22.55 9.94
N PRO A 114 36.23 23.02 8.84
CA PRO A 114 35.53 23.81 7.83
C PRO A 114 34.54 23.00 6.98
N ALA A 115 33.61 23.74 6.40
CA ALA A 115 32.36 23.32 5.76
C ALA A 115 32.44 22.04 4.89
N ARG A 116 31.50 21.13 5.16
CA ARG A 116 31.17 19.94 4.37
C ARG A 116 30.93 20.32 2.90
N LYS A 117 31.77 19.83 1.98
CA LYS A 117 31.47 19.85 0.54
C LYS A 117 30.13 19.14 0.30
N LYS A 118 29.17 19.83 -0.33
CA LYS A 118 27.87 19.26 -0.73
C LYS A 118 28.12 18.11 -1.70
N LEU A 119 27.81 16.87 -1.27
CA LEU A 119 27.67 15.73 -2.17
C LEU A 119 26.41 15.95 -3.01
N THR A 120 26.58 16.30 -4.29
CA THR A 120 25.50 16.29 -5.27
C THR A 120 25.24 14.86 -5.70
N LEU A 121 24.11 14.29 -5.29
CA LEU A 121 23.60 13.03 -5.83
C LEU A 121 22.95 13.31 -7.20
N ARG A 122 23.72 13.14 -8.28
CA ARG A 122 23.15 12.82 -9.60
C ARG A 122 23.75 11.48 -10.04
N PRO A 123 22.94 10.52 -10.50
CA PRO A 123 23.47 9.34 -11.16
C PRO A 123 23.99 9.73 -12.55
N ALA A 124 25.15 9.20 -12.93
CA ALA A 124 25.59 9.19 -14.31
C ALA A 124 24.69 8.23 -15.09
N VAL A 125 24.21 8.67 -16.24
CA VAL A 125 23.53 7.84 -17.24
C VAL A 125 24.52 7.73 -18.39
N ASP A 126 24.89 6.49 -18.72
CA ASP A 126 25.61 6.15 -19.95
C ASP A 126 24.66 6.20 -21.15
#